data_AF-A0A4R2LUE2-F1
#
_entry.id   AF-A0A4R2LUE2-F1
#
_cell.length_a   1.000
_cell.length_b   1.000
_cell.length_c   1.000
_cell.angle_alpha   90.00
_cell.angle_beta   90.00
_cell.angle_gamma   90.00
#
_symmetry.space_group_name_H-M   'P 1'
#
loop_
_entity.id
_entity.type
_entity.pdbx_description
1 polymer ?
#
loop_
_entity_poly.entity_id
_entity_poly.type
_entity_poly.pdbx_seq_one_letter_code
_entity_poly.pdbx_strand_id
1 'polypeptide(L)'
;MLLVCFSFVLKQTFHGVREVMAVSVIVMVFTAMMWPFAIEQSKTQMASWLADTSLMLDVAVLLSVDVALTLLFCVAHVDLKTSAHVSRRKWMVFIGLKYFPGLLIFPVLFSGLTAVIFLLPGVSFQLVAWTLGGLLLPAVPLSVYGLRRLLPEREIRLEMLFLGNILLALMGVIATVNGRTAVVGFDSFDWRMLLLVVCVVTTGAVVGWVNYLVRMKKLKNKIERKR
;
A
#
# COMPACT_ATOMS: atom_id res chain seq x y z
N MET A 1 -4.37 -1.85 11.20
CA MET A 1 -3.95 -0.44 11.29
C MET A 1 -2.46 -0.31 11.61
N LEU A 2 -1.97 -0.86 12.72
CA LEU A 2 -0.54 -0.77 13.10
C LEU A 2 0.43 -1.23 12.00
N LEU A 3 0.18 -2.38 11.38
CA LEU A 3 1.02 -2.88 10.27
C LEU A 3 1.02 -1.93 9.05
N VAL A 4 -0.11 -1.30 8.74
CA VAL A 4 -0.19 -0.31 7.64
C VAL A 4 0.64 0.93 7.98
N CYS A 5 0.52 1.45 9.20
CA CYS A 5 1.35 2.56 9.66
C CYS A 5 2.84 2.21 9.65
N PHE A 6 3.20 1.02 10.12
CA PHE A 6 4.57 0.54 10.14
C PHE A 6 5.15 0.42 8.72
N SER A 7 4.43 -0.22 7.79
CA SER A 7 4.80 -0.33 6.38
C SER A 7 4.92 1.04 5.70
N PHE A 8 4.01 1.96 6.00
CA PHE A 8 4.06 3.35 5.50
C PHE A 8 5.33 4.08 5.97
N VAL A 9 5.63 4.04 7.28
CA VAL A 9 6.84 4.67 7.84
C VAL A 9 8.10 4.01 7.27
N LEU A 10 8.14 2.68 7.18
CA LEU A 10 9.26 1.94 6.57
C LEU A 10 9.49 2.37 5.12
N LYS A 11 8.43 2.46 4.30
CA LYS A 11 8.53 2.91 2.92
C LYS A 11 9.08 4.33 2.85
N GLN A 12 8.62 5.22 3.73
CA GLN A 12 9.08 6.60 3.80
C GLN A 12 10.58 6.72 4.17
N THR A 13 11.19 5.70 4.79
CA THR A 13 12.64 5.72 5.07
C THR A 13 13.50 5.76 3.80
N PHE A 14 12.99 5.32 2.65
CA PHE A 14 13.68 5.33 1.35
C PHE A 14 13.60 6.69 0.63
N HIS A 15 12.84 7.63 1.18
CA HIS A 15 12.63 8.96 0.60
C HIS A 15 13.62 10.01 1.10
N GLY A 16 13.87 11.05 0.29
CA GLY A 16 14.66 12.20 0.72
C GLY A 16 13.92 13.03 1.78
N VAL A 17 14.64 13.82 2.60
CA VAL A 17 14.02 14.62 3.68
C VAL A 17 12.89 15.52 3.15
N ARG A 18 13.08 16.15 1.97
CA ARG A 18 12.06 16.98 1.31
C ARG A 18 10.79 16.20 0.98
N GLU A 19 10.94 14.97 0.50
CA GLU A 19 9.82 14.08 0.17
C GLU A 19 9.09 13.62 1.46
N VAL A 20 9.82 13.34 2.55
CA VAL A 20 9.22 13.06 3.87
C VAL A 20 8.40 14.23 4.38
N MET A 21 8.93 15.45 4.28
CA MET A 21 8.19 16.66 4.69
C MET A 21 6.96 16.91 3.80
N ALA A 22 7.05 16.65 2.50
CA ALA A 22 5.89 16.77 1.61
C ALA A 22 4.79 15.77 2.00
N VAL A 23 5.16 14.50 2.25
CA VAL A 23 4.20 13.46 2.68
C VAL A 23 3.60 13.80 4.04
N SER A 24 4.38 14.30 5.00
CA SER A 24 3.83 14.68 6.31
C SER A 24 2.84 15.85 6.22
N VAL A 25 3.07 16.81 5.31
CA VAL A 25 2.10 17.88 5.04
C VAL A 25 0.83 17.31 4.42
N ILE A 26 0.93 16.38 3.46
CA ILE A 26 -0.24 15.73 2.86
C ILE A 26 -1.05 14.98 3.92
N VAL A 27 -0.38 14.21 4.78
CA VAL A 27 -1.02 13.48 5.90
C VAL A 27 -1.70 14.46 6.86
N MET A 28 -1.02 15.55 7.25
CA MET A 28 -1.58 16.59 8.10
C MET A 28 -2.84 17.20 7.49
N VAL A 29 -2.76 17.68 6.24
CA VAL A 29 -3.89 18.34 5.55
C VAL A 29 -5.04 17.37 5.38
N PHE A 30 -4.77 16.13 4.96
CA PHE A 30 -5.80 15.10 4.84
C PHE A 30 -6.51 14.88 6.17
N THR A 31 -5.78 14.60 7.25
CA THR A 31 -6.39 14.39 8.57
C THR A 31 -7.15 15.64 9.05
N ALA A 32 -6.61 16.84 8.84
CA ALA A 32 -7.26 18.07 9.26
C ALA A 32 -8.53 18.38 8.45
N MET A 33 -8.58 18.05 7.15
CA MET A 33 -9.72 18.34 6.26
C MET A 33 -10.82 17.27 6.29
N MET A 34 -10.53 16.05 6.74
CA MET A 34 -11.50 14.96 6.78
C MET A 34 -12.49 15.01 7.96
N TRP A 35 -12.41 16.05 8.79
CA TRP A 35 -13.30 16.25 9.94
C TRP A 35 -14.82 16.30 9.63
N PRO A 36 -15.33 16.90 8.53
CA PRO A 36 -16.77 16.95 8.30
C PRO A 36 -17.32 15.54 8.02
N PHE A 37 -16.60 14.75 7.23
CA PHE A 37 -16.94 13.36 6.95
C PHE A 37 -16.81 12.48 8.19
N ALA A 38 -15.86 12.78 9.09
CA ALA A 38 -15.64 12.00 10.31
C ALA A 38 -16.79 12.16 11.32
N ILE A 39 -17.46 13.32 11.36
CA ILE A 39 -18.58 13.58 12.28
C ILE A 39 -19.86 12.87 11.83
N GLU A 40 -20.06 12.73 10.51
CA GLU A 40 -21.21 12.02 9.97
C GLU A 40 -21.20 10.52 10.29
N GLN A 41 -20.02 9.97 10.61
CA GLN A 41 -19.86 8.56 10.95
C GLN A 41 -20.12 8.32 12.44
N SER A 42 -21.13 7.51 12.76
CA SER A 42 -21.39 7.06 14.14
C SER A 42 -20.55 5.82 14.50
N LYS A 43 -20.25 5.62 15.80
CA LYS A 43 -19.55 4.39 16.28
C LYS A 43 -20.26 3.10 15.87
N THR A 44 -21.58 3.13 15.77
CA THR A 44 -22.39 1.96 15.36
C THR A 44 -22.28 1.70 13.86
N GLN A 45 -22.13 2.73 13.03
CA GLN A 45 -21.90 2.58 11.61
C GLN A 45 -20.52 1.98 11.29
N MET A 46 -19.45 2.37 11.99
CA MET A 46 -18.14 1.74 11.76
C MET A 46 -18.13 0.24 12.10
N ALA A 47 -18.84 -0.16 13.17
CA ALA A 47 -19.02 -1.57 13.52
C ALA A 47 -19.89 -2.32 12.51
N SER A 48 -20.96 -1.69 12.00
CA SER A 48 -21.80 -2.31 10.96
C SER A 48 -21.10 -2.41 9.61
N TRP A 49 -20.19 -1.48 9.27
CA TRP A 49 -19.35 -1.53 8.07
C TRP A 49 -18.31 -2.66 8.14
N LEU A 50 -17.69 -2.87 9.31
CA LEU A 50 -16.78 -4.00 9.53
C LEU A 50 -17.51 -5.35 9.58
N ALA A 51 -18.79 -5.35 9.93
CA ALA A 51 -19.65 -6.54 9.89
C ALA A 51 -20.20 -6.85 8.48
N ASP A 52 -20.19 -5.86 7.58
CA ASP A 52 -20.62 -6.04 6.20
C ASP A 52 -19.55 -6.76 5.38
N THR A 53 -19.86 -7.98 4.97
CA THR A 53 -18.96 -8.84 4.22
C THR A 53 -18.63 -8.27 2.84
N SER A 54 -19.56 -7.52 2.23
CA SER A 54 -19.36 -6.92 0.90
C SER A 54 -18.32 -5.80 0.93
N LEU A 55 -18.45 -4.88 1.87
CA LEU A 55 -17.49 -3.80 2.10
C LEU A 55 -16.11 -4.33 2.52
N MET A 56 -16.07 -5.40 3.31
CA MET A 56 -14.81 -6.02 3.72
C MET A 56 -14.06 -6.66 2.53
N LEU A 57 -14.78 -7.23 1.55
CA LEU A 57 -14.19 -7.72 0.31
C LEU A 57 -13.63 -6.59 -0.56
N ASP A 58 -14.34 -5.47 -0.70
CA ASP A 58 -13.86 -4.33 -1.47
C ASP A 58 -12.59 -3.71 -0.86
N VAL A 59 -12.54 -3.60 0.47
CA VAL A 59 -11.34 -3.17 1.20
C VAL A 59 -10.19 -4.16 1.02
N ALA A 60 -10.48 -5.46 0.92
CA ALA A 60 -9.47 -6.48 0.67
C ALA A 60 -8.89 -6.43 -0.75
N VAL A 61 -9.68 -6.02 -1.75
CA VAL A 61 -9.17 -5.72 -3.09
C VAL A 61 -8.21 -4.54 -3.05
N LEU A 62 -8.58 -3.44 -2.38
CA LEU A 62 -7.71 -2.28 -2.21
C LEU A 62 -6.41 -2.65 -1.47
N LEU A 63 -6.52 -3.48 -0.43
CA LEU A 63 -5.37 -4.03 0.29
C LEU A 63 -4.47 -4.87 -0.62
N SER A 64 -5.05 -5.73 -1.45
CA SER A 64 -4.30 -6.58 -2.37
C SER A 64 -3.52 -5.76 -3.39
N VAL A 65 -4.12 -4.69 -3.92
CA VAL A 65 -3.44 -3.74 -4.82
C VAL A 65 -2.32 -3.01 -4.09
N ASP A 66 -2.56 -2.53 -2.87
CA ASP A 66 -1.56 -1.80 -2.06
C ASP A 66 -0.34 -2.67 -1.74
N VAL A 67 -0.58 -3.93 -1.34
CA VAL A 67 0.46 -4.92 -1.11
C VAL A 67 1.19 -5.25 -2.40
N ALA A 68 0.49 -5.50 -3.51
CA ALA A 68 1.11 -5.83 -4.79
C ALA A 68 2.04 -4.71 -5.28
N LEU A 69 1.61 -3.44 -5.20
CA LEU A 69 2.43 -2.29 -5.56
C LEU A 69 3.66 -2.16 -4.65
N THR A 70 3.53 -2.46 -3.36
CA THR A 70 4.66 -2.36 -2.42
C THR A 70 5.65 -3.52 -2.58
N LEU A 71 5.18 -4.73 -2.85
CA LEU A 71 6.05 -5.86 -3.21
C LEU A 71 6.76 -5.59 -4.55
N LEU A 72 6.06 -5.03 -5.54
CA LEU A 72 6.65 -4.63 -6.81
C LEU A 72 7.74 -3.56 -6.61
N PHE A 73 7.53 -2.60 -5.70
CA PHE A 73 8.56 -1.64 -5.30
C PHE A 73 9.81 -2.35 -4.73
N CYS A 74 9.64 -3.30 -3.83
CA CYS A 74 10.75 -4.07 -3.24
C CYS A 74 11.56 -4.82 -4.31
N VAL A 75 10.87 -5.56 -5.19
CA VAL A 75 11.51 -6.30 -6.28
C VAL A 75 12.20 -5.37 -7.28
N ALA A 76 11.55 -4.26 -7.66
CA ALA A 76 12.15 -3.27 -8.55
C ALA A 76 13.40 -2.61 -7.95
N HIS A 77 13.39 -2.36 -6.63
CA HIS A 77 14.54 -1.80 -5.93
C HIS A 77 15.75 -2.74 -5.94
N VAL A 78 15.52 -4.05 -5.78
CA VAL A 78 16.59 -5.06 -5.88
C VAL A 78 17.08 -5.21 -7.33
N ASP A 79 16.17 -5.31 -8.30
CA ASP A 79 16.54 -5.44 -9.73
C ASP A 79 17.38 -4.25 -10.21
N LEU A 80 17.10 -3.04 -9.72
CA LEU A 80 17.89 -1.84 -10.03
C LEU A 80 19.30 -1.86 -9.41
N LYS A 81 19.47 -2.44 -8.22
CA LYS A 81 20.80 -2.61 -7.61
C LYS A 81 21.63 -3.67 -8.33
N THR A 82 21.01 -4.76 -8.77
CA THR A 82 21.71 -5.89 -9.41
C THR A 82 21.98 -5.66 -10.91
N SER A 83 21.15 -4.86 -11.58
CA SER A 83 21.28 -4.60 -13.02
C SER A 83 22.44 -3.64 -13.35
N ALA A 84 23.42 -4.10 -14.13
CA ALA A 84 24.51 -3.25 -14.65
C ALA A 84 24.04 -2.13 -15.61
N HIS A 85 22.82 -2.24 -16.17
CA HIS A 85 22.26 -1.23 -17.06
C HIS A 85 20.76 -1.03 -16.81
N VAL A 86 20.38 0.17 -16.39
CA VAL A 86 18.99 0.54 -16.11
C VAL A 86 18.39 1.24 -17.32
N SER A 87 17.35 0.65 -17.92
CA SER A 87 16.61 1.31 -19.00
C SER A 87 15.71 2.42 -18.46
N ARG A 88 15.52 3.52 -19.22
CA ARG A 88 14.66 4.65 -18.83
C ARG A 88 13.25 4.22 -18.40
N ARG A 89 12.68 3.21 -19.06
CA ARG A 89 11.35 2.66 -18.72
C ARG A 89 11.32 2.02 -17.33
N LYS A 90 12.33 1.23 -16.95
CA LYS A 90 12.43 0.64 -15.61
C LYS A 90 12.53 1.74 -14.55
N TRP A 91 13.30 2.78 -14.82
CA TRP A 91 13.48 3.89 -13.89
C TRP A 91 12.18 4.69 -13.70
N MET A 92 11.41 4.96 -14.77
CA MET A 92 10.10 5.62 -14.64
C MET A 92 9.13 4.80 -13.78
N VAL A 93 9.05 3.48 -13.99
CA VAL A 93 8.21 2.59 -13.18
C VAL A 93 8.64 2.64 -11.72
N PHE A 94 9.94 2.57 -11.45
CA PHE A 94 10.47 2.69 -10.08
C PHE A 94 10.13 4.03 -9.43
N ILE A 95 10.25 5.14 -10.17
CA ILE A 95 9.86 6.47 -9.67
C ILE A 95 8.37 6.50 -9.31
N GLY A 96 7.50 5.97 -10.17
CA GLY A 96 6.07 5.88 -9.90
C GLY A 96 5.77 5.06 -8.63
N LEU A 97 6.41 3.91 -8.47
CA LEU A 97 6.26 3.04 -7.29
C LEU A 97 6.83 3.64 -6.01
N LYS A 98 7.92 4.40 -6.14
CA LYS A 98 8.55 5.12 -5.04
C LYS A 98 7.58 6.18 -4.49
N TYR A 99 7.00 7.01 -5.34
CA TYR A 99 6.13 8.11 -4.89
C TYR A 99 4.75 7.68 -4.42
N PHE A 100 4.34 6.44 -4.63
CA PHE A 100 3.09 5.91 -4.11
C PHE A 100 3.19 5.67 -2.60
N PRO A 101 2.57 6.47 -1.71
CA PRO A 101 2.75 6.33 -0.26
C PRO A 101 2.07 5.09 0.32
N GLY A 102 1.09 4.53 -0.41
CA GLY A 102 0.22 3.45 0.03
C GLY A 102 -1.22 3.93 0.12
N LEU A 103 -2.18 3.14 -0.37
CA LEU A 103 -3.59 3.55 -0.43
C LEU A 103 -4.28 3.42 0.93
N LEU A 104 -3.89 2.43 1.73
CA LEU A 104 -4.52 2.13 3.00
C LEU A 104 -4.17 3.09 4.14
N ILE A 105 -3.16 3.95 3.96
CA ILE A 105 -2.83 4.95 4.99
C ILE A 105 -3.98 5.95 5.18
N PHE A 106 -4.72 6.30 4.12
CA PHE A 106 -5.82 7.26 4.19
C PHE A 106 -7.02 6.75 5.01
N PRO A 107 -7.56 5.54 4.76
CA PRO A 107 -8.56 4.93 5.64
C PRO A 107 -8.09 4.80 7.09
N VAL A 108 -6.81 4.48 7.31
CA VAL A 108 -6.23 4.36 8.65
C VAL A 108 -6.19 5.70 9.37
N LEU A 109 -5.78 6.77 8.69
CA LEU A 109 -5.79 8.13 9.23
C LEU A 109 -7.21 8.61 9.53
N PHE A 110 -8.17 8.32 8.65
CA PHE A 110 -9.57 8.65 8.84
C PHE A 110 -10.16 7.94 10.06
N SER A 111 -9.94 6.63 10.18
CA SER A 111 -10.40 5.86 11.34
C SER A 111 -9.68 6.26 12.64
N GLY A 112 -8.42 6.70 12.58
CA GLY A 112 -7.74 7.30 13.72
C GLY A 112 -8.37 8.63 14.15
N LEU A 113 -8.73 9.49 13.19
CA LEU A 113 -9.42 10.75 13.45
C LEU A 113 -10.78 10.53 14.12
N THR A 114 -11.61 9.64 13.58
CA THR A 114 -12.92 9.32 14.17
C THR A 114 -12.77 8.78 15.59
N ALA A 115 -11.80 7.89 15.83
CA ALA A 115 -11.52 7.36 17.16
C ALA A 115 -11.14 8.47 18.16
N VAL A 116 -10.27 9.41 17.77
CA VAL A 116 -9.85 10.53 18.63
C VAL A 116 -11.01 11.50 18.91
N ILE A 117 -11.83 11.82 17.89
CA ILE A 117 -13.03 12.64 18.06
C ILE A 117 -13.95 12.04 19.13
N PHE A 118 -14.15 10.73 19.10
CA PHE A 118 -14.98 10.04 20.07
C PHE A 118 -14.37 9.88 21.47
N LEU A 119 -13.05 9.97 21.59
CA LEU A 119 -12.34 9.93 22.88
C LEU A 119 -12.41 11.29 23.60
N LEU A 120 -12.68 12.38 22.88
CA LEU A 120 -12.69 13.75 23.39
C LEU A 120 -14.09 14.39 23.21
N PRO A 121 -15.14 13.86 23.86
CA PRO A 121 -16.47 14.46 23.78
C PRO A 121 -16.46 15.86 24.40
N GLY A 122 -17.17 16.81 23.77
CA GLY A 122 -17.31 18.19 24.26
C GLY A 122 -16.23 19.17 23.75
N VAL A 123 -15.24 18.72 23.00
CA VAL A 123 -14.28 19.58 22.29
C VAL A 123 -14.75 19.80 20.85
N SER A 124 -14.46 20.98 20.27
CA SER A 124 -14.80 21.24 18.87
C SER A 124 -14.06 20.28 17.94
N PHE A 125 -14.81 19.62 17.04
CA PHE A 125 -14.27 18.62 16.12
C PHE A 125 -13.17 19.18 15.22
N GLN A 126 -13.32 20.43 14.78
CA GLN A 126 -12.31 21.14 14.00
C GLN A 126 -10.99 21.26 14.79
N LEU A 127 -11.04 21.64 16.07
CA LEU A 127 -9.84 21.75 16.89
C LEU A 127 -9.17 20.38 17.06
N VAL A 128 -9.94 19.31 17.29
CA VAL A 128 -9.40 17.94 17.36
C VAL A 128 -8.71 17.53 16.06
N ALA A 129 -9.32 17.80 14.91
CA ALA A 129 -8.74 17.43 13.61
C ALA A 129 -7.46 18.20 13.28
N TRP A 130 -7.45 19.52 13.51
CA TRP A 130 -6.27 20.37 13.28
C TRP A 130 -5.13 20.06 14.26
N THR A 131 -5.44 19.76 15.52
CA THR A 131 -4.42 19.36 16.50
C THR A 131 -3.84 17.98 16.18
N LEU A 132 -4.68 17.01 15.81
CA LEU A 132 -4.21 15.68 15.39
C LEU A 132 -3.37 15.77 14.11
N GLY A 133 -3.82 16.52 13.11
CA GLY A 133 -3.04 16.78 11.90
C GLY A 133 -1.71 17.46 12.22
N GLY A 134 -1.73 18.50 13.04
CA GLY A 134 -0.55 19.23 13.48
C GLY A 134 0.43 18.36 14.27
N LEU A 135 -0.06 17.36 15.02
CA LEU A 135 0.76 16.36 15.70
C LEU A 135 1.38 15.36 14.73
N LEU A 136 0.66 14.95 13.69
CA LEU A 136 1.16 14.04 12.66
C LEU A 136 2.31 14.67 11.83
N LEU A 137 2.29 15.99 11.65
CA LEU A 137 3.31 16.73 10.90
C LEU A 137 4.75 16.46 11.41
N PRO A 138 5.07 16.58 12.71
CA PRO A 138 6.37 16.15 13.25
C PRO A 138 6.44 14.65 13.53
N ALA A 139 5.33 13.95 13.80
CA ALA A 139 5.37 12.51 14.14
C ALA A 139 5.82 11.64 12.96
N VAL A 140 5.42 11.95 11.73
CA VAL A 140 5.86 11.22 10.52
C VAL A 140 7.38 11.33 10.31
N PRO A 141 8.01 12.51 10.22
CA PRO A 141 9.45 12.60 10.06
C PRO A 141 10.22 12.06 11.27
N LEU A 142 9.70 12.23 12.49
CA LEU A 142 10.33 11.70 13.70
C LEU A 142 10.32 10.17 13.74
N SER A 143 9.20 9.54 13.35
CA SER A 143 9.13 8.08 13.23
C SER A 143 10.04 7.54 12.13
N VAL A 144 10.13 8.22 10.98
CA VAL A 144 11.07 7.86 9.90
C VAL A 144 12.52 7.97 10.38
N TYR A 145 12.87 9.04 11.09
CA TYR A 145 14.22 9.24 11.59
C TYR A 145 14.57 8.25 12.72
N GLY A 146 13.61 7.99 13.62
CA GLY A 146 13.72 6.95 14.64
C GLY A 146 13.99 5.58 14.02
N LEU A 147 13.26 5.23 12.96
CA LEU A 147 13.44 3.96 12.27
C LEU A 147 14.76 3.89 11.48
N ARG A 148 15.25 5.01 10.94
CA ARG A 148 16.60 5.09 10.36
C ARG A 148 17.71 4.89 11.39
N ARG A 149 17.48 5.31 12.64
CA ARG A 149 18.43 5.05 13.74
C ARG A 149 18.38 3.61 14.24
N LEU A 150 17.18 3.04 14.35
CA LEU A 150 16.98 1.65 14.79
C LEU A 150 17.48 0.65 13.73
N LEU A 151 17.22 0.91 12.45
CA LEU A 151 17.59 0.07 11.32
C LEU A 151 18.43 0.88 10.31
N PRO A 152 19.73 1.07 10.57
CA PRO A 152 20.59 1.88 9.69
C PRO A 152 20.76 1.26 8.30
N GLU A 153 20.80 -0.06 8.23
CA GLU A 153 20.98 -0.81 7.00
C GLU A 153 19.76 -0.72 6.08
N ARG A 154 19.99 -0.30 4.83
CA ARG A 154 18.91 -0.16 3.85
C ARG A 154 18.29 -1.49 3.44
N GLU A 155 19.09 -2.56 3.50
CA GLU A 155 18.69 -3.90 3.05
C GLU A 155 17.72 -4.53 4.04
N ILE A 156 18.05 -4.49 5.34
CA ILE A 156 17.12 -4.89 6.42
C ILE A 156 15.81 -4.11 6.34
N ARG A 157 15.83 -2.80 6.10
CA ARG A 157 14.58 -2.02 5.94
C ARG A 157 13.74 -2.49 4.75
N LEU A 158 14.38 -2.94 3.67
CA LEU A 158 13.70 -3.43 2.47
C LEU A 158 13.09 -4.80 2.72
N GLU A 159 13.84 -5.68 3.39
CA GLU A 159 13.37 -7.01 3.80
C GLU A 159 12.22 -6.92 4.79
N MET A 160 12.32 -6.04 5.79
CA MET A 160 11.23 -5.76 6.74
C MET A 160 9.99 -5.22 6.04
N LEU A 161 10.16 -4.35 5.03
CA LEU A 161 9.04 -3.86 4.23
C LEU A 161 8.42 -5.00 3.41
N PHE A 162 9.22 -5.89 2.83
CA PHE A 162 8.75 -7.04 2.08
C PHE A 162 7.97 -8.03 2.96
N LEU A 163 8.57 -8.48 4.06
CA LEU A 163 7.95 -9.40 5.02
C LEU A 163 6.72 -8.78 5.69
N GLY A 164 6.78 -7.49 6.05
CA GLY A 164 5.65 -6.77 6.64
C GLY A 164 4.44 -6.69 5.70
N ASN A 165 4.67 -6.55 4.39
CA ASN A 165 3.59 -6.57 3.39
C ASN A 165 3.06 -7.97 3.12
N ILE A 166 3.89 -9.02 3.18
CA ILE A 166 3.39 -10.40 3.17
C ILE A 166 2.49 -10.65 4.37
N LEU A 167 2.91 -10.23 5.57
CA LEU A 167 2.09 -10.34 6.77
C LEU A 167 0.79 -9.53 6.63
N LEU A 168 0.84 -8.34 6.02
CA LEU A 168 -0.35 -7.54 5.75
C LEU A 168 -1.32 -8.24 4.79
N ALA A 169 -0.82 -8.91 3.74
CA ALA A 169 -1.65 -9.74 2.87
C ALA A 169 -2.28 -10.92 3.62
N LEU A 170 -1.51 -11.63 4.46
CA LEU A 170 -2.02 -12.72 5.29
C LEU A 170 -3.12 -12.23 6.24
N MET A 171 -2.90 -11.08 6.90
CA MET A 171 -3.91 -10.43 7.73
C MET A 171 -5.16 -10.05 6.93
N GLY A 172 -4.98 -9.59 5.68
CA GLY A 172 -6.08 -9.33 4.76
C GLY A 172 -6.94 -10.56 4.50
N VAL A 173 -6.29 -11.68 4.20
CA VAL A 173 -6.98 -12.97 3.99
C VAL A 173 -7.67 -13.42 5.28
N ILE A 174 -7.00 -13.36 6.43
CA ILE A 174 -7.61 -13.75 7.71
C ILE A 174 -8.82 -12.87 8.03
N ALA A 175 -8.71 -11.57 7.78
CA ALA A 175 -9.80 -10.63 8.00
C ALA A 175 -10.98 -10.93 7.07
N THR A 176 -10.75 -11.28 5.80
CA THR A 176 -11.84 -11.62 4.87
C THR A 176 -12.46 -12.99 5.12
N VAL A 177 -11.73 -13.92 5.73
CA VAL A 177 -12.23 -15.24 6.14
C VAL A 177 -13.02 -15.10 7.44
N ASN A 178 -14.07 -14.28 7.43
CA ASN A 178 -14.98 -14.09 8.56
C ASN A 178 -16.02 -15.23 8.61
N GLY A 179 -15.58 -16.42 9.03
CA GLY A 179 -16.44 -17.50 9.53
C GLY A 179 -17.40 -18.16 8.53
N ARG A 180 -17.40 -17.79 7.26
CA ARG A 180 -18.04 -18.55 6.19
C ARG A 180 -17.01 -18.97 5.17
N THR A 181 -16.87 -20.27 5.00
CA THR A 181 -16.69 -20.89 3.69
C THR A 181 -17.89 -20.49 2.82
N ALA A 182 -17.99 -19.22 2.44
CA ALA A 182 -19.04 -18.67 1.59
C ALA A 182 -18.75 -19.03 0.13
N VAL A 183 -18.46 -20.32 -0.12
CA VAL A 183 -19.07 -20.95 -1.27
C VAL A 183 -20.53 -21.15 -0.86
N VAL A 184 -21.32 -20.08 -0.91
CA VAL A 184 -22.74 -20.28 -1.21
C VAL A 184 -22.69 -20.97 -2.57
N GLY A 185 -23.14 -22.22 -2.63
CA GLY A 185 -23.17 -22.97 -3.87
C GLY A 185 -23.85 -22.10 -4.92
N PHE A 186 -23.08 -21.59 -5.87
CA PHE A 186 -23.64 -20.87 -7.00
C PHE A 186 -24.29 -21.94 -7.88
N ASP A 187 -25.62 -22.01 -7.89
CA ASP A 187 -26.38 -22.73 -8.93
C ASP A 187 -26.22 -22.07 -10.31
N SER A 188 -25.61 -20.87 -10.37
CA SER A 188 -25.26 -20.17 -11.60
C SER A 188 -23.76 -19.90 -11.67
N PHE A 189 -23.07 -20.73 -12.45
CA PHE A 189 -21.68 -20.50 -12.85
C PHE A 189 -21.58 -19.18 -13.64
N ASP A 190 -21.09 -18.12 -12.99
CA ASP A 190 -20.85 -16.83 -13.66
C ASP A 190 -19.56 -16.92 -14.49
N TRP A 191 -19.71 -17.49 -15.68
CA TRP A 191 -18.64 -17.66 -16.66
C TRP A 191 -17.95 -16.35 -17.02
N ARG A 192 -18.63 -15.19 -16.86
CA ARG A 192 -18.08 -13.89 -17.20
C ARG A 192 -16.96 -13.51 -16.25
N MET A 193 -17.17 -13.68 -14.93
CA MET A 193 -16.16 -13.40 -13.92
C MET A 193 -14.96 -14.32 -14.05
N LEU A 194 -15.20 -15.61 -14.33
CA LEU A 194 -14.13 -16.57 -14.56
C LEU A 194 -13.32 -16.22 -15.81
N LEU A 195 -13.98 -15.88 -16.91
CA LEU A 195 -13.33 -15.48 -18.15
C LEU A 195 -12.53 -14.19 -17.95
N LEU A 196 -13.03 -13.24 -17.16
CA LEU A 196 -12.32 -12.00 -16.82
C LEU A 196 -11.04 -12.28 -16.05
N VAL A 197 -11.09 -13.13 -15.03
CA VAL A 197 -9.90 -13.55 -14.26
C VAL A 197 -8.90 -14.29 -15.15
N VAL A 198 -9.36 -15.24 -15.96
CA VAL A 198 -8.52 -15.99 -16.90
C VAL A 198 -7.86 -15.05 -17.92
N CYS A 199 -8.60 -14.08 -18.46
CA CYS A 199 -8.04 -13.06 -19.35
C CYS A 199 -6.95 -12.23 -18.68
N VAL A 200 -7.16 -11.79 -17.44
CA VAL A 200 -6.15 -11.00 -16.71
C VAL A 200 -4.88 -11.81 -16.45
N VAL A 201 -5.02 -13.07 -16.01
CA VAL A 201 -3.88 -13.95 -15.75
C VAL A 201 -3.13 -14.28 -17.03
N THR A 202 -3.84 -14.66 -18.10
CA THR A 202 -3.22 -15.02 -19.39
C THR A 202 -2.55 -13.84 -20.06
N THR A 203 -3.16 -12.65 -20.04
CA THR A 203 -2.53 -11.43 -20.57
C THR A 203 -1.27 -11.06 -19.78
N GLY A 204 -1.30 -11.14 -18.45
CA GLY A 204 -0.11 -10.95 -17.62
C GLY A 204 1.02 -11.93 -17.95
N ALA A 205 0.69 -13.22 -18.08
CA ALA A 205 1.65 -14.27 -18.42
C ALA A 205 2.25 -14.09 -19.83
N VAL A 206 1.41 -13.78 -20.83
CA VAL A 206 1.85 -13.54 -22.21
C VAL A 206 2.74 -12.30 -22.29
N VAL A 207 2.38 -11.20 -21.62
CA VAL A 207 3.21 -9.99 -21.59
C VAL A 207 4.55 -10.26 -20.91
N GLY A 208 4.56 -11.05 -19.82
CA GLY A 208 5.79 -11.50 -19.17
C GLY A 208 6.67 -12.34 -20.09
N TRP A 209 6.07 -13.33 -20.75
CA TRP A 209 6.75 -14.26 -21.66
C TRP A 209 7.33 -13.56 -22.89
N VAL A 210 6.54 -12.69 -23.54
CA VAL A 210 6.99 -11.91 -24.70
C VAL A 210 8.15 -10.99 -24.31
N ASN A 211 8.08 -10.33 -23.16
CA ASN A 211 9.20 -9.51 -22.67
C ASN A 211 10.46 -10.33 -22.39
N TYR A 212 10.32 -11.55 -21.85
CA TYR A 212 11.42 -12.47 -21.66
C TYR A 212 12.06 -12.88 -22.99
N LEU A 213 11.26 -13.30 -23.96
CA LEU A 213 11.73 -13.70 -25.29
C LEU A 213 12.45 -12.57 -26.03
N VAL A 214 11.90 -11.35 -25.99
CA VAL A 214 12.53 -10.17 -26.63
C VAL A 214 13.87 -9.85 -25.97
N ARG A 215 13.98 -9.96 -24.63
CA ARG A 215 15.26 -9.78 -23.93
C ARG A 215 16.28 -10.85 -24.33
N MET A 216 15.88 -12.12 -24.38
CA MET A 216 16.75 -13.22 -24.75
C MET A 216 17.27 -13.09 -26.19
N LYS A 217 16.41 -12.72 -27.15
CA LYS A 217 16.82 -12.45 -28.54
C LYS A 217 17.81 -11.29 -28.63
N LYS A 218 17.57 -10.20 -27.89
CA LYS A 218 18.50 -9.05 -27.85
C LYS A 218 19.85 -9.41 -27.22
N LEU A 219 19.86 -10.25 -26.19
CA LEU A 219 21.09 -10.71 -25.54
C LEU A 219 21.91 -11.60 -26.49
N LYS A 220 21.26 -12.56 -27.16
CA LYS A 220 21.88 -13.45 -28.15
C LYS A 220 22.49 -12.67 -29.32
N ASN A 221 21.74 -11.74 -29.91
CA ASN A 221 22.24 -10.90 -31.01
C ASN A 221 23.42 -9.99 -30.60
N LYS A 222 23.51 -9.60 -29.32
CA LYS A 222 24.62 -8.78 -28.81
C LYS A 222 25.90 -9.59 -28.60
N ILE A 223 25.77 -10.89 -28.31
CA ILE A 223 26.90 -11.83 -28.18
C ILE A 223 27.42 -12.20 -29.56
N GLU A 224 26.54 -12.46 -30.54
CA GLU A 224 26.92 -12.78 -31.92
C GLU A 224 27.63 -11.62 -32.64
N ARG A 225 27.29 -10.35 -32.34
CA ARG A 225 28.01 -9.18 -32.90
C ARG A 225 29.37 -8.89 -32.27
N LYS A 226 29.73 -9.54 -31.16
CA LYS A 226 31.01 -9.35 -30.46
C LYS A 226 32.05 -10.43 -30.81
N ARG A 227 31.66 -11.44 -31.58
CA ARG A 227 32.49 -12.52 -32.08
C ARG A 227 32.86 -12.23 -33.54
#